data_AF-A0AAJ2RWE2-F1
#
_entry.id   AF-A0AAJ2RWE2-F1
#
_cell.length_a   1.000
_cell.length_b   1.000
_cell.length_c   1.000
_cell.angle_alpha   90.00
_cell.angle_beta   90.00
_cell.angle_gamma   90.00
#
_symmetry.space_group_name_H-M   'P 1'
#
loop_
_entity.id
_entity.type
_entity.pdbx_description
1 polymer ?
#
loop_
_entity_poly.entity_id
_entity_poly.type
_entity_poly.pdbx_seq_one_letter_code
_entity_poly.pdbx_strand_id
1 'polypeptide(L)'
;MQETARPDALRAFNSASVEQAKEMIAACVALPEWQQSLVAGRPYVSLGALLEKAAALSERWQLSELESALQAHPRIGDKPKGLSAESSFSRQEQASVNGHDAALRQALSQGNADYEARFGRVFLIRAKGRSGEEILANLNQRLKNSDADEIQEALRQLRKITQLRLEGVFAR
;
A
#
# COMPACT_ATOMS: atom_id res chain seq x y z
N MET A 1 5.66 -13.56 -20.74
CA MET A 1 6.48 -14.33 -19.79
C MET A 1 5.72 -14.36 -18.48
N GLN A 2 5.29 -15.54 -18.04
CA GLN A 2 4.46 -15.69 -16.84
C GLN A 2 5.38 -15.58 -15.61
N GLU A 3 5.16 -14.57 -14.77
CA GLU A 3 5.80 -14.43 -13.46
C GLU A 3 5.29 -15.55 -12.55
N THR A 4 6.05 -16.65 -12.49
CA THR A 4 5.79 -17.76 -11.58
C THR A 4 6.25 -17.35 -10.18
N ALA A 5 5.30 -17.21 -9.26
CA ALA A 5 5.53 -17.29 -7.82
C ALA A 5 6.51 -18.43 -7.48
N ARG A 6 7.30 -18.33 -6.40
CA ARG A 6 7.89 -19.54 -5.82
C ARG A 6 6.73 -20.50 -5.52
N PRO A 7 6.71 -21.71 -6.09
CA PRO A 7 5.67 -22.70 -5.81
C PRO A 7 5.46 -22.91 -4.30
N ASP A 8 6.50 -22.67 -3.50
CA ASP A 8 6.53 -22.88 -2.06
C ASP A 8 5.78 -21.82 -1.25
N ALA A 9 5.79 -20.53 -1.63
CA ALA A 9 5.17 -19.48 -0.81
C ALA A 9 3.64 -19.56 -0.84
N LEU A 10 3.05 -19.75 -2.03
CA LEU A 10 1.62 -19.94 -2.16
C LEU A 10 1.17 -21.28 -1.55
N ARG A 11 1.96 -22.34 -1.73
CA ARG A 11 1.68 -23.64 -1.10
C ARG A 11 1.71 -23.53 0.43
N ALA A 12 2.73 -22.88 0.99
CA ALA A 12 2.84 -22.62 2.42
C ALA A 12 1.64 -21.82 2.94
N PHE A 13 1.25 -20.76 2.24
CA PHE A 13 0.05 -19.99 2.59
C PHE A 13 -1.21 -20.84 2.54
N ASN A 14 -1.40 -21.69 1.53
CA ASN A 14 -2.57 -22.56 1.43
C ASN A 14 -2.65 -23.60 2.57
N SER A 15 -1.52 -24.09 3.08
CA SER A 15 -1.48 -25.12 4.13
C SER A 15 -1.29 -24.60 5.55
N ALA A 16 -0.95 -23.32 5.73
CA ALA A 16 -0.69 -22.70 7.02
C ALA A 16 -1.94 -22.62 7.90
N SER A 17 -1.75 -22.48 9.22
CA SER A 17 -2.86 -22.12 10.12
C SER A 17 -3.47 -20.77 9.74
N VAL A 18 -4.66 -20.45 10.24
CA VAL A 18 -5.30 -19.15 9.97
C VAL A 18 -4.42 -17.99 10.46
N GLU A 19 -3.82 -18.14 11.63
CA GLU A 19 -2.95 -17.17 12.28
C GLU A 19 -1.68 -16.95 11.45
N GLN A 20 -0.99 -18.03 11.10
CA GLN A 20 0.22 -17.99 10.28
C GLN A 20 -0.05 -17.35 8.91
N ALA A 21 -1.17 -17.70 8.27
CA ALA A 21 -1.53 -17.11 6.98
C ALA A 21 -1.86 -15.62 7.10
N LYS A 22 -2.52 -15.18 8.18
CA LYS A 22 -2.76 -13.75 8.45
C LYS A 22 -1.43 -13.01 8.64
N GLU A 23 -0.48 -13.58 9.37
CA GLU A 23 0.86 -13.00 9.57
C GLU A 23 1.61 -12.78 8.25
N MET A 24 1.55 -13.75 7.32
CA MET A 24 2.20 -13.64 6.01
C MET A 24 1.76 -12.41 5.19
N ILE A 25 0.51 -11.98 5.35
CA ILE A 25 -0.07 -10.86 4.58
C ILE A 25 -0.29 -9.60 5.41
N ALA A 26 0.04 -9.61 6.71
CA ALA A 26 -0.26 -8.52 7.64
C ALA A 26 0.31 -7.16 7.17
N ALA A 27 1.52 -7.18 6.61
CA ALA A 27 2.21 -5.98 6.14
C ALA A 27 1.67 -5.43 4.80
N CYS A 28 0.77 -6.17 4.11
CA CYS A 28 0.20 -5.72 2.83
C CYS A 28 -0.79 -4.57 3.02
N VAL A 29 -1.61 -4.62 4.08
CA VAL A 29 -2.55 -3.58 4.48
C VAL A 29 -3.04 -3.83 5.90
N ALA A 30 -3.17 -2.77 6.71
CA ALA A 30 -3.64 -2.84 8.09
C ALA A 30 -5.18 -2.94 8.18
N LEU A 31 -5.77 -3.93 7.50
CA LEU A 31 -7.22 -4.18 7.48
C LEU A 31 -7.52 -5.65 7.84
N PRO A 32 -7.81 -5.94 9.12
CA PRO A 32 -8.00 -7.32 9.61
C PRO A 32 -9.10 -8.08 8.87
N GLU A 33 -10.21 -7.41 8.54
CA GLU A 33 -11.34 -8.04 7.84
C GLU A 33 -10.98 -8.47 6.41
N TRP A 34 -10.17 -7.67 5.71
CA TRP A 34 -9.67 -8.04 4.39
C TRP A 34 -8.70 -9.22 4.48
N GLN A 35 -7.78 -9.19 5.45
CA GLN A 35 -6.83 -10.28 5.70
C GLN A 35 -7.56 -11.59 6.01
N GLN A 36 -8.56 -11.53 6.89
CA GLN A 36 -9.41 -12.66 7.25
C GLN A 36 -10.16 -13.23 6.04
N SER A 37 -10.77 -12.35 5.24
CA SER A 37 -11.52 -12.76 4.06
C SER A 37 -10.65 -13.42 3.00
N LEU A 38 -9.41 -12.93 2.83
CA LEU A 38 -8.44 -13.54 1.91
C LEU A 38 -7.94 -14.88 2.45
N VAL A 39 -7.65 -14.98 3.74
CA VAL A 39 -7.21 -16.23 4.38
C VAL A 39 -8.32 -17.30 4.37
N ALA A 40 -9.59 -16.90 4.53
CA ALA A 40 -10.74 -17.80 4.42
C ALA A 40 -11.02 -18.28 2.99
N GLY A 41 -10.51 -17.57 1.97
CA GLY A 41 -10.67 -17.95 0.57
C GLY A 41 -9.68 -19.02 0.07
N ARG A 42 -8.76 -19.47 0.92
CA ARG A 42 -7.83 -20.57 0.61
C ARG A 42 -8.58 -21.91 0.45
N PRO A 43 -8.04 -22.86 -0.34
CA PRO A 43 -6.79 -22.78 -1.08
C PRO A 43 -6.95 -22.04 -2.42
N TYR A 44 -5.93 -21.27 -2.81
CA TYR A 44 -5.84 -20.64 -4.12
C TYR A 44 -5.06 -21.52 -5.09
N VAL A 45 -5.60 -21.69 -6.30
CA VAL A 45 -5.02 -22.54 -7.36
C VAL A 45 -3.78 -21.92 -8.02
N SER A 46 -3.62 -20.59 -7.96
CA SER A 46 -2.51 -19.86 -8.55
C SER A 46 -2.31 -18.51 -7.85
N LEU A 47 -1.15 -17.87 -8.07
CA LEU A 47 -0.92 -16.50 -7.63
C LEU A 47 -1.96 -15.55 -8.26
N GLY A 48 -2.27 -15.71 -9.55
CA GLY A 48 -3.30 -14.92 -10.22
C GLY A 48 -4.65 -14.99 -9.50
N ALA A 49 -5.11 -16.19 -9.13
CA ALA A 49 -6.37 -16.37 -8.40
C ALA A 49 -6.36 -15.70 -7.01
N LEU A 50 -5.21 -15.72 -6.31
CA LEU A 50 -5.02 -15.01 -5.05
C LEU A 50 -5.12 -13.49 -5.25
N LEU A 51 -4.40 -12.94 -6.24
CA LEU A 51 -4.38 -11.50 -6.53
C LEU A 51 -5.74 -10.98 -6.99
N GLU A 52 -6.45 -11.73 -7.83
CA GLU A 52 -7.82 -11.43 -8.26
C GLU A 52 -8.79 -11.39 -7.08
N LYS A 53 -8.73 -12.39 -6.18
CA LYS A 53 -9.57 -12.41 -4.98
C LYS A 53 -9.25 -11.22 -4.06
N ALA A 54 -7.96 -10.92 -3.87
CA ALA A 54 -7.50 -9.76 -3.12
C ALA A 54 -8.04 -8.44 -3.70
N ALA A 55 -8.03 -8.28 -5.02
CA ALA A 55 -8.54 -7.11 -5.72
C ALA A 55 -10.05 -6.96 -5.47
N ALA A 56 -10.82 -8.01 -5.72
CA ALA A 56 -12.27 -8.01 -5.54
C ALA A 56 -12.69 -7.66 -4.09
N LEU A 57 -11.97 -8.18 -3.09
CA LEU A 57 -12.23 -7.85 -1.69
C LEU A 57 -11.98 -6.37 -1.36
N SER A 58 -11.07 -5.72 -2.08
CA SER A 58 -10.71 -4.31 -1.86
C SER A 58 -11.63 -3.31 -2.58
N GLU A 59 -12.42 -3.74 -3.56
CA GLU A 59 -13.31 -2.85 -4.34
C GLU A 59 -14.34 -2.15 -3.46
N ARG A 60 -14.78 -2.81 -2.39
CA ARG A 60 -15.82 -2.30 -1.50
C ARG A 60 -15.31 -1.31 -0.45
N TRP A 61 -14.00 -1.14 -0.31
CA TRP A 61 -13.42 -0.22 0.67
C TRP A 61 -13.93 1.20 0.48
N GLN A 62 -14.28 1.81 1.61
CA GLN A 62 -14.75 3.18 1.75
C GLN A 62 -13.81 3.95 2.67
N LEU A 63 -14.25 5.14 3.09
CA LEU A 63 -13.48 6.03 3.96
C LEU A 63 -13.00 5.36 5.25
N SER A 64 -13.82 4.51 5.89
CA SER A 64 -13.46 3.81 7.12
C SER A 64 -12.22 2.91 6.94
N GLU A 65 -12.17 2.15 5.85
CA GLU A 65 -11.03 1.28 5.56
C GLU A 65 -9.80 2.10 5.17
N LEU A 66 -10.00 3.21 4.44
CA LEU A 66 -8.91 4.14 4.15
C LEU A 66 -8.30 4.69 5.44
N GLU A 67 -9.11 5.24 6.34
CA GLU A 67 -8.65 5.85 7.59
C GLU A 67 -7.97 4.83 8.51
N SER A 68 -8.54 3.63 8.63
CA SER A 68 -7.93 2.54 9.38
C SER A 68 -6.58 2.12 8.79
N ALA A 69 -6.49 1.96 7.47
CA ALA A 69 -5.23 1.61 6.82
C ALA A 69 -4.17 2.69 7.03
N LEU A 70 -4.53 3.96 6.89
CA LEU A 70 -3.60 5.10 6.97
C LEU A 70 -2.90 5.24 8.33
N GLN A 71 -3.45 4.69 9.42
CA GLN A 71 -2.77 4.68 10.73
C GLN A 71 -1.40 3.99 10.70
N ALA A 72 -1.19 3.07 9.76
CA ALA A 72 0.06 2.35 9.56
C ALA A 72 0.96 2.95 8.47
N HIS A 73 0.55 4.05 7.82
CA HIS A 73 1.28 4.63 6.69
C HIS A 73 2.15 5.83 7.10
N PRO A 74 3.48 5.76 6.88
CA PRO A 74 4.34 6.94 7.03
C PRO A 74 4.09 7.94 5.89
N ARG A 75 4.39 9.22 6.13
CA ARG A 75 4.37 10.25 5.09
C ARG A 75 5.39 9.97 4.00
N ILE A 76 5.16 10.50 2.80
CA ILE A 76 6.18 10.50 1.75
C ILE A 76 7.32 11.42 2.15
N GLY A 77 8.56 10.92 2.06
CA GLY A 77 9.78 11.63 2.45
C GLY A 77 10.24 11.32 3.88
N ASP A 78 9.38 10.75 4.72
CA ASP A 78 9.77 10.23 6.03
C ASP A 78 10.48 8.89 5.87
N LYS A 79 11.66 8.75 6.49
CA LYS A 79 12.36 7.46 6.55
C LYS A 79 11.69 6.58 7.62
N PRO A 80 11.10 5.42 7.25
CA PRO A 80 10.52 4.50 8.23
C PRO A 80 11.61 4.07 9.22
N LYS A 81 11.36 4.29 10.51
CA LYS A 81 12.23 3.81 11.59
C LYS A 81 11.88 2.34 11.88
N GLY A 82 12.89 1.52 12.20
CA GLY A 82 12.69 0.12 12.59
C GLY A 82 12.87 -0.91 11.48
N LEU A 83 12.67 -2.18 11.85
CA LEU A 83 12.97 -3.37 11.04
C LEU A 83 11.73 -4.22 10.70
N SER A 84 10.52 -3.73 10.96
CA SER A 84 9.29 -4.45 10.65
C SER A 84 9.10 -4.64 9.14
N ALA A 85 8.24 -5.59 8.74
CA ALA A 85 7.94 -5.84 7.34
C ALA A 85 7.32 -4.60 6.66
N GLU A 86 6.47 -3.85 7.35
CA GLU A 86 5.87 -2.58 6.89
C GLU A 86 6.96 -1.53 6.64
N SER A 87 7.91 -1.41 7.56
CA SER A 87 9.05 -0.49 7.42
C SER A 87 9.92 -0.85 6.21
N SER A 88 10.07 -2.15 5.94
CA SER A 88 10.83 -2.66 4.78
C SER A 88 10.11 -2.34 3.46
N PHE A 89 8.79 -2.60 3.38
CA PHE A 89 7.98 -2.23 2.22
C PHE A 89 8.04 -0.73 1.95
N SER A 90 7.82 0.10 2.98
CA SER A 90 7.84 1.55 2.80
C SER A 90 9.21 2.08 2.31
N ARG A 91 10.33 1.55 2.82
CA ARG A 91 11.67 1.88 2.30
C ARG A 91 11.85 1.49 0.84
N GLN A 92 11.42 0.28 0.46
CA GLN A 92 11.51 -0.18 -0.94
C GLN A 92 10.61 0.64 -1.87
N GLU A 93 9.41 1.01 -1.41
CA GLU A 93 8.46 1.81 -2.17
C GLU A 93 8.95 3.23 -2.39
N GLN A 94 9.61 3.83 -1.40
CA GLN A 94 10.10 5.21 -1.47
C GLN A 94 11.56 5.33 -1.94
N ALA A 95 12.19 4.24 -2.40
CA ALA A 95 13.62 4.24 -2.77
C ALA A 95 13.98 5.26 -3.88
N SER A 96 13.04 5.56 -4.77
CA SER A 96 13.20 6.53 -5.87
C SER A 96 12.80 7.97 -5.51
N VAL A 97 12.28 8.19 -4.29
CA VAL A 97 11.98 9.52 -3.78
C VAL A 97 13.31 10.16 -3.40
N ASN A 98 13.85 10.96 -4.33
CA ASN A 98 15.23 11.41 -4.32
C ASN A 98 15.47 12.44 -3.19
N GLY A 99 15.71 11.95 -1.97
CA GLY A 99 15.84 12.78 -0.76
C GLY A 99 17.11 13.62 -0.65
N HIS A 100 17.97 13.63 -1.67
CA HIS A 100 19.20 14.42 -1.68
C HIS A 100 18.98 15.88 -2.06
N ASP A 101 17.89 16.20 -2.76
CA ASP A 101 17.49 17.58 -3.02
C ASP A 101 16.75 18.16 -1.80
N ALA A 102 17.35 19.20 -1.20
CA ALA A 102 16.77 19.89 -0.06
C ALA A 102 15.48 20.64 -0.43
N ALA A 103 15.39 21.20 -1.64
CA ALA A 103 14.22 21.93 -2.11
C ALA A 103 13.04 20.98 -2.32
N LEU A 104 13.27 19.83 -2.96
CA LEU A 104 12.26 18.78 -3.12
C LEU A 104 11.76 18.25 -1.78
N ARG A 105 12.66 18.00 -0.81
CA ARG A 105 12.26 17.57 0.54
C ARG A 105 11.40 18.62 1.24
N GLN A 106 11.79 19.89 1.17
CA GLN A 106 11.01 21.00 1.73
C GLN A 106 9.61 21.06 1.10
N ALA A 107 9.54 20.95 -0.23
CA ALA A 107 8.28 21.01 -0.97
C ALA A 107 7.36 19.82 -0.66
N LEU A 108 7.90 18.60 -0.56
CA LEU A 108 7.14 17.43 -0.13
C LEU A 108 6.66 17.57 1.32
N SER A 109 7.50 18.07 2.22
CA SER A 109 7.11 18.31 3.62
C SER A 109 5.96 19.31 3.72
N GLN A 110 6.05 20.44 3.00
CA GLN A 110 4.99 21.44 2.97
C GLN A 110 3.72 20.89 2.35
N GLY A 111 3.83 20.19 1.21
CA GLY A 111 2.68 19.57 0.55
C GLY A 111 1.95 18.56 1.43
N ASN A 112 2.68 17.72 2.19
CA ASN A 112 2.05 16.80 3.14
C ASN A 112 1.27 17.58 4.23
N ALA A 113 1.86 18.65 4.78
CA ALA A 113 1.20 19.49 5.79
C ALA A 113 -0.07 20.15 5.25
N ASP A 114 -0.01 20.70 4.03
CA ASP A 114 -1.17 21.33 3.37
C ASP A 114 -2.27 20.30 3.08
N TYR A 115 -1.89 19.10 2.66
CA TYR A 115 -2.82 18.01 2.40
C TYR A 115 -3.51 17.53 3.67
N GLU A 116 -2.77 17.37 4.77
CA GLU A 116 -3.32 17.01 6.07
C GLU A 116 -4.24 18.10 6.62
N ALA A 117 -3.87 19.38 6.46
CA ALA A 117 -4.72 20.50 6.88
C ALA A 117 -6.04 20.55 6.10
N ARG A 118 -6.01 20.22 4.79
CA ARG A 118 -7.20 20.24 3.93
C ARG A 118 -8.12 19.05 4.15
N PHE A 119 -7.55 17.85 4.20
CA PHE A 119 -8.31 16.60 4.15
C PHE A 119 -8.36 15.84 5.49
N GLY A 120 -7.55 16.21 6.47
CA GLY A 120 -7.50 15.54 7.78
C GLY A 120 -6.89 14.14 7.75
N ARG A 121 -6.10 13.80 6.73
CA ARG A 121 -5.46 12.48 6.56
C ARG A 121 -4.13 12.57 5.83
N VAL A 122 -3.26 11.57 6.03
CA VAL A 122 -1.94 11.50 5.36
C VAL A 122 -2.12 11.36 3.84
N PHE A 123 -1.25 12.01 3.07
CA PHE A 123 -1.20 11.87 1.62
C PHE A 123 -0.69 10.46 1.23
N LEU A 124 -1.53 9.71 0.52
CA LEU A 124 -1.22 8.34 0.10
C LEU A 124 -1.03 8.23 -1.41
N ILE A 125 0.08 7.62 -1.83
CA ILE A 125 0.38 7.34 -3.25
C ILE A 125 1.23 6.07 -3.38
N ARG A 126 1.03 5.27 -4.44
CA ARG A 126 1.94 4.15 -4.76
C ARG A 126 3.31 4.70 -5.15
N ALA A 127 4.27 4.73 -4.24
CA ALA A 127 5.54 5.40 -4.50
C ALA A 127 6.48 4.61 -5.42
N LYS A 128 6.45 3.26 -5.39
CA LYS A 128 7.40 2.41 -6.14
C LYS A 128 7.44 2.79 -7.62
N GLY A 129 8.61 3.17 -8.14
CA GLY A 129 8.80 3.54 -9.55
C GLY A 129 8.36 4.96 -9.92
N ARG A 130 8.08 5.83 -8.94
CA ARG A 130 7.87 7.27 -9.14
C ARG A 130 9.04 8.06 -8.58
N SER A 131 9.43 9.11 -9.29
CA SER A 131 10.31 10.16 -8.78
C SER A 131 9.62 11.01 -7.72
N GLY A 132 10.40 11.76 -6.93
CA GLY A 132 9.83 12.66 -5.93
C GLY A 132 9.07 13.83 -6.58
N GLU A 133 9.51 14.27 -7.76
CA GLU A 133 8.90 15.32 -8.57
C GLU A 133 7.52 14.89 -9.10
N GLU A 134 7.40 13.67 -9.60
CA GLU A 134 6.10 13.11 -10.01
C GLU A 134 5.14 12.98 -8.82
N ILE A 135 5.64 12.62 -7.64
CA ILE A 135 4.84 12.56 -6.43
C ILE A 135 4.39 13.95 -6.00
N LEU A 136 5.29 14.93 -5.99
CA LEU A 136 4.96 16.32 -5.66
C LEU A 136 3.93 16.90 -6.63
N ALA A 137 4.07 16.64 -7.93
CA ALA A 137 3.09 17.04 -8.93
C ALA A 137 1.71 16.40 -8.68
N ASN A 138 1.68 15.11 -8.33
CA ASN A 138 0.44 14.42 -7.95
C ASN A 138 -0.21 15.03 -6.69
N LEU A 139 0.59 15.31 -5.67
CA LEU A 139 0.14 15.94 -4.43
C LEU A 139 -0.52 17.29 -4.74
N ASN A 140 0.17 18.15 -5.50
CA ASN A 140 -0.33 19.48 -5.85
C ASN A 140 -1.58 19.45 -6.73
N GLN A 141 -1.73 18.43 -7.59
CA GLN A 141 -2.97 18.23 -8.35
C GLN A 141 -4.11 17.80 -7.44
N ARG A 142 -3.87 16.83 -6.55
CA ARG A 142 -4.87 16.26 -5.63
C ARG A 142 -5.34 17.23 -4.55
N LEU A 143 -4.50 18.20 -4.18
CA LEU A 143 -4.88 19.37 -3.38
C LEU A 143 -5.97 20.24 -4.01
N LYS A 144 -6.38 19.99 -5.25
CA LYS A 144 -7.48 20.69 -5.93
C LYS A 144 -8.75 19.85 -6.05
N ASN A 145 -8.70 18.57 -5.69
CA ASN A 145 -9.85 17.65 -5.77
C ASN A 145 -10.95 18.04 -4.79
N SER A 146 -12.19 17.61 -5.03
CA SER A 146 -13.20 17.57 -3.97
C SER A 146 -12.84 16.48 -2.93
N ASP A 147 -13.42 16.55 -1.73
CA ASP A 147 -13.21 15.51 -0.71
C ASP A 147 -13.65 14.13 -1.21
N ALA A 148 -14.78 14.07 -1.92
CA ALA A 148 -15.29 12.82 -2.48
C ALA A 148 -14.33 12.22 -3.52
N ASP A 149 -13.83 13.05 -4.45
CA ASP A 149 -12.88 12.60 -5.47
C ASP A 149 -11.55 12.16 -4.84
N GLU A 150 -11.10 12.87 -3.80
CA GLU A 150 -9.86 12.55 -3.13
C GLU A 150 -9.93 11.23 -2.36
N ILE A 151 -11.06 10.95 -1.69
CA ILE A 151 -11.28 9.65 -1.05
C ILE A 151 -11.18 8.53 -2.09
N GLN A 152 -11.81 8.70 -3.26
CA GLN A 152 -11.75 7.69 -4.32
C GLN A 152 -10.33 7.52 -4.89
N GLU A 153 -9.57 8.61 -5.09
CA GLU A 153 -8.17 8.52 -5.52
C GLU A 153 -7.29 7.84 -4.46
N ALA A 154 -7.41 8.23 -3.19
CA ALA A 154 -6.64 7.65 -2.10
C ALA A 154 -6.93 6.14 -1.96
N LEU A 155 -8.19 5.71 -2.06
CA LEU A 155 -8.56 4.30 -2.10
C LEU A 155 -7.95 3.58 -3.30
N ARG A 156 -7.95 4.19 -4.49
CA ARG A 156 -7.27 3.62 -5.68
C ARG A 156 -5.77 3.46 -5.45
N GLN A 157 -5.10 4.40 -4.77
CA GLN A 157 -3.69 4.26 -4.43
C GLN A 157 -3.47 3.16 -3.37
N LEU A 158 -4.32 3.07 -2.35
CA LEU A 158 -4.25 2.02 -1.33
C LEU A 158 -4.33 0.63 -1.96
N ARG A 159 -5.32 0.40 -2.84
CA ARG A 159 -5.49 -0.87 -3.57
C ARG A 159 -4.24 -1.24 -4.37
N LYS A 160 -3.63 -0.28 -5.07
CA LYS A 160 -2.38 -0.49 -5.82
C LYS A 160 -1.21 -0.87 -4.92
N ILE A 161 -1.10 -0.24 -3.75
CA ILE A 161 -0.06 -0.57 -2.76
C ILE A 161 -0.29 -1.98 -2.21
N THR A 162 -1.51 -2.31 -1.78
CA THR A 162 -1.84 -3.63 -1.26
C THR A 162 -1.54 -4.74 -2.27
N GLN A 163 -1.94 -4.57 -3.54
CA GLN A 163 -1.64 -5.51 -4.61
C GLN A 163 -0.14 -5.70 -4.80
N LEU A 164 0.62 -4.60 -4.90
CA LEU A 164 2.05 -4.66 -5.11
C LEU A 164 2.80 -5.33 -3.94
N ARG A 165 2.35 -5.09 -2.71
CA ARG A 165 2.92 -5.75 -1.52
C ARG A 165 2.59 -7.24 -1.52
N LEU A 166 1.34 -7.60 -1.84
CA LEU A 166 0.89 -8.99 -1.91
C LEU A 166 1.66 -9.76 -2.98
N GLU A 167 1.81 -9.20 -4.18
CA GLU A 167 2.71 -9.72 -5.21
C GLU A 167 4.13 -9.90 -4.66
N GLY A 168 4.68 -8.90 -3.97
CA GLY A 168 6.01 -8.98 -3.37
C GLY A 168 6.19 -10.10 -2.32
N VAL A 169 5.13 -10.49 -1.62
CA VAL A 169 5.13 -11.61 -0.66
C VAL A 169 5.21 -12.95 -1.38
N PHE A 170 4.51 -13.11 -2.51
CA PHE A 170 4.31 -14.42 -3.16
C PHE A 170 5.10 -14.62 -4.45
N ALA A 171 5.52 -13.56 -5.14
CA ALA A 171 6.29 -13.63 -6.37
C ALA A 171 7.78 -13.92 -6.14
N ARG A 172 8.28 -13.70 -4.91
CA ARG A 172 9.70 -13.79 -4.58
C ARG A 172 10.16 -15.17 -4.19
#